data_AF-A0A4Q3H1A1-F1
#
_entry.id   AF-A0A4Q3H1A1-F1
#
_cell.length_a   1.000
_cell.length_b   1.000
_cell.length_c   1.000
_cell.angle_alpha   90.00
_cell.angle_beta   90.00
_cell.angle_gamma   90.00
#
_symmetry.space_group_name_H-M   'P 1'
#
loop_
_entity.id
_entity.type
_entity.pdbx_description
1 polymer ?
#
loop_
_entity_poly.entity_id
_entity_poly.type
_entity_poly.pdbx_seq_one_letter_code
_entity_poly.pdbx_strand_id
1 'polypeptide(L)'
;MTKRRIGPLTVGIKGVFSFLLHRLNYVSHNKPRDPMFKPLRIMLPFAIAAALSGSAAASELCAQLTNELSVLSETYSAPAKVRKYARAIAEQKLSIRELRQGLREAGCSGGSIFVTEAASSAECGELEDKMARMETNLAILNEKRISLMTGQEEDGQRQRLLAALDENRCHDQPVLVNAEPVPHEAESFATDMPDGYETIRVPQSQDGYGDSQFVDLGGSATNGSYRTMCVRTCDGAYFPISSQATSLSFQRDAQVCSMMCPGMETELFYHSIRQETDAMRSAVTGRPYGELDNA
;
A
#
# COMPACT_ATOMS: atom_id res chain seq x y z
N MET A 1 -26.54 54.17 49.56
CA MET A 1 -26.17 54.64 48.21
C MET A 1 -25.06 53.71 47.74
N THR A 2 -25.10 52.92 46.66
CA THR A 2 -25.87 52.97 45.42
C THR A 2 -25.82 51.58 44.78
N LYS A 3 -26.97 51.10 44.33
CA LYS A 3 -27.20 49.85 43.58
C LYS A 3 -26.66 50.02 42.16
N ARG A 4 -25.87 49.09 41.59
CA ARG A 4 -25.74 48.96 40.13
C ARG A 4 -25.82 47.50 39.68
N ARG A 5 -26.86 47.28 38.87
CA ARG A 5 -27.22 46.05 38.17
C ARG A 5 -26.23 45.80 37.03
N ILE A 6 -25.92 44.53 36.79
CA ILE A 6 -25.33 44.07 35.54
C ILE A 6 -26.46 43.44 34.73
N GLY A 7 -26.76 44.02 33.57
CA GLY A 7 -27.68 43.48 32.57
C GLY A 7 -26.91 42.80 31.43
N PRO A 8 -27.57 41.97 30.60
CA PRO A 8 -26.91 41.12 29.61
C PRO A 8 -26.59 41.88 28.32
N LEU A 9 -25.43 41.57 27.72
CA LEU A 9 -25.01 42.04 26.40
C LEU A 9 -25.46 41.03 25.34
N THR A 10 -26.58 41.35 24.68
CA THR A 10 -26.98 40.76 23.39
C THR A 10 -26.26 41.49 22.27
N VAL A 11 -25.37 40.80 21.54
CA VAL A 11 -24.81 41.30 20.28
C VAL A 11 -25.59 40.67 19.14
N GLY A 12 -26.37 41.50 18.44
CA GLY A 12 -27.10 41.13 17.24
C GLY A 12 -26.19 41.10 16.02
N ILE A 13 -26.16 39.96 15.34
CA ILE A 13 -25.58 39.80 14.01
C ILE A 13 -26.69 40.10 13.00
N LYS A 14 -26.61 41.28 12.37
CA LYS A 14 -27.43 41.65 11.21
C LYS A 14 -26.73 41.16 9.94
N GLY A 15 -27.48 40.39 9.16
CA GLY A 15 -27.44 40.43 7.69
C GLY A 15 -26.32 39.65 7.02
N VAL A 16 -26.70 38.66 6.21
CA VAL A 16 -26.62 38.66 4.73
C VAL A 16 -26.82 37.21 4.32
N PHE A 17 -28.04 36.83 3.91
CA PHE A 17 -28.26 35.69 3.00
C PHE A 17 -29.63 35.88 2.35
N SER A 18 -29.64 36.64 1.27
CA SER A 18 -30.71 36.65 0.27
C SER A 18 -30.04 36.36 -1.06
N PHE A 19 -29.99 35.09 -1.45
CA PHE A 19 -29.74 34.70 -2.84
C PHE A 19 -30.53 33.44 -3.16
N LEU A 20 -31.64 33.69 -3.87
CA LEU A 20 -32.21 32.91 -4.96
C LEU A 20 -32.55 31.42 -4.71
N LEU A 21 -33.80 31.22 -4.30
CA LEU A 21 -34.69 30.26 -4.97
C LEU A 21 -34.79 30.65 -6.45
N HIS A 22 -34.59 29.70 -7.37
CA HIS A 22 -35.40 29.46 -8.57
C HIS A 22 -34.96 28.14 -9.22
N ARG A 23 -35.66 27.05 -8.86
CA ARG A 23 -35.95 25.99 -9.83
C ARG A 23 -37.09 26.51 -10.70
N LEU A 24 -37.00 26.34 -12.01
CA LEU A 24 -38.13 25.98 -12.89
C LEU A 24 -37.64 25.75 -14.33
N ASN A 25 -37.83 24.51 -14.78
CA ASN A 25 -38.17 24.07 -16.14
C ASN A 25 -37.80 24.96 -17.34
N TYR A 26 -36.95 24.42 -18.22
CA TYR A 26 -37.13 24.64 -19.66
C TYR A 26 -36.73 23.38 -20.45
N VAL A 27 -37.71 22.51 -20.65
CA VAL A 27 -37.72 21.48 -21.69
C VAL A 27 -38.65 22.03 -22.79
N SER A 28 -38.13 22.31 -23.99
CA SER A 28 -38.92 22.10 -25.21
C SER A 28 -38.11 22.19 -26.50
N HIS A 29 -38.32 21.15 -27.31
CA HIS A 29 -38.38 21.07 -28.76
C HIS A 29 -37.24 21.63 -29.62
N ASN A 30 -36.43 20.68 -30.13
CA ASN A 30 -35.89 20.81 -31.47
C ASN A 30 -36.43 19.67 -32.35
N LYS A 31 -37.26 20.03 -33.33
CA LYS A 31 -37.86 19.15 -34.33
C LYS A 31 -37.05 19.28 -35.62
N PRO A 32 -36.24 18.28 -36.02
CA PRO A 32 -35.76 18.20 -37.39
C PRO A 32 -36.80 17.51 -38.29
N ARG A 33 -36.83 17.99 -39.53
CA ARG A 33 -37.78 17.69 -40.60
C ARG A 33 -37.48 16.32 -41.23
N ASP A 34 -38.52 15.53 -41.48
CA ASP A 34 -38.44 14.29 -42.25
C ASP A 34 -38.19 14.56 -43.74
N PRO A 35 -37.22 13.90 -44.39
CA PRO A 35 -37.25 13.67 -45.82
C PRO A 35 -37.77 12.26 -46.11
N MET A 36 -39.06 12.20 -46.46
CA MET A 36 -39.62 11.43 -47.58
C MET A 36 -38.86 10.14 -47.99
N PHE A 37 -39.14 9.03 -47.31
CA PHE A 37 -38.77 7.68 -47.75
C PHE A 37 -39.77 7.17 -48.81
N LYS A 38 -39.26 6.77 -49.99
CA LYS A 38 -39.92 5.81 -50.90
C LYS A 38 -39.32 4.42 -50.64
N PRO A 39 -40.11 3.33 -50.59
CA PRO A 39 -39.60 2.02 -50.23
C PRO A 39 -39.08 1.28 -51.48
N LEU A 40 -37.76 1.12 -51.59
CA LEU A 40 -37.16 0.12 -52.48
C LEU A 40 -36.78 -1.10 -51.63
N ARG A 41 -37.56 -2.18 -51.78
CA ARG A 41 -37.29 -3.48 -51.16
C ARG A 41 -36.07 -4.11 -51.81
N ILE A 42 -34.92 -3.99 -51.16
CA ILE A 42 -33.75 -4.83 -51.42
C ILE A 42 -33.52 -5.66 -50.16
N MET A 43 -33.88 -6.94 -50.23
CA MET A 43 -33.50 -7.96 -49.26
C MET A 43 -32.00 -8.21 -49.42
N LEU A 44 -31.18 -7.67 -48.51
CA LEU A 44 -29.78 -8.05 -48.34
C LEU A 44 -29.63 -8.60 -46.92
N PRO A 45 -29.17 -9.85 -46.73
CA PRO A 45 -28.89 -10.37 -45.40
C PRO A 45 -27.53 -9.81 -44.98
N PHE A 46 -27.51 -8.63 -44.37
CA PHE A 46 -26.30 -8.14 -43.72
C PHE A 46 -26.26 -8.68 -42.29
N ALA A 47 -25.25 -9.51 -42.07
CA ALA A 47 -24.97 -10.23 -40.85
C ALA A 47 -25.06 -9.34 -39.60
N ILE A 48 -25.74 -9.86 -38.58
CA ILE A 48 -25.62 -9.35 -37.21
C ILE A 48 -24.22 -9.74 -36.73
N ALA A 49 -23.24 -8.91 -37.03
CA ALA A 49 -21.97 -8.88 -36.31
C ALA A 49 -22.16 -7.97 -35.09
N ALA A 50 -22.84 -8.49 -34.07
CA ALA A 50 -22.92 -7.84 -32.77
C ALA A 50 -21.86 -8.44 -31.85
N ALA A 51 -21.08 -7.53 -31.25
CA ALA A 51 -20.23 -7.69 -30.08
C ALA A 51 -18.98 -8.57 -30.22
N LEU A 52 -17.82 -7.91 -30.29
CA LEU A 52 -16.55 -8.25 -29.62
C LEU A 52 -15.58 -7.06 -29.79
N SER A 53 -15.99 -5.85 -29.39
CA SER A 53 -15.14 -4.66 -29.32
C SER A 53 -15.08 -4.13 -27.88
N GLY A 54 -15.01 -5.03 -26.90
CA GLY A 54 -15.05 -4.68 -25.48
C GLY A 54 -13.69 -4.53 -24.80
N SER A 55 -12.60 -5.04 -25.39
CA SER A 55 -11.30 -5.10 -24.72
C SER A 55 -10.36 -3.92 -25.03
N ALA A 56 -10.47 -3.31 -26.21
CA ALA A 56 -9.57 -2.21 -26.60
C ALA A 56 -9.90 -0.88 -25.90
N ALA A 57 -11.19 -0.59 -25.67
CA ALA A 57 -11.63 0.64 -25.00
C ALA A 57 -11.34 0.62 -23.48
N ALA A 58 -11.38 -0.56 -22.84
CA ALA A 58 -11.04 -0.71 -21.42
C ALA A 58 -9.54 -0.51 -21.17
N SER A 59 -8.67 -1.04 -22.05
CA SER A 59 -7.22 -0.87 -21.92
C SER A 59 -6.76 0.58 -22.10
N GLU A 60 -7.39 1.34 -22.99
CA GLU A 60 -7.05 2.75 -23.23
C GLU A 60 -7.46 3.65 -22.06
N LEU A 61 -8.65 3.41 -21.50
CA LEU A 61 -9.14 4.15 -20.33
C LEU A 61 -8.30 3.87 -19.08
N CYS A 62 -7.92 2.62 -18.83
CA CYS A 62 -7.02 2.28 -17.73
C CYS A 62 -5.63 2.90 -17.89
N ALA A 63 -5.07 2.91 -19.10
CA ALA A 63 -3.80 3.58 -19.40
C ALA A 63 -3.88 5.09 -19.16
N GLN A 64 -5.01 5.72 -19.49
CA GLN A 64 -5.22 7.14 -19.24
C GLN A 64 -5.34 7.46 -17.74
N LEU A 65 -6.14 6.70 -16.99
CA LEU A 65 -6.33 6.89 -15.55
C LEU A 65 -5.03 6.66 -14.76
N THR A 66 -4.25 5.64 -15.14
CA THR A 66 -2.94 5.37 -14.54
C THR A 66 -1.92 6.48 -14.84
N ASN A 67 -1.92 7.03 -16.06
CA ASN A 67 -1.08 8.17 -16.42
C ASN A 67 -1.45 9.44 -15.64
N GLU A 68 -2.75 9.73 -15.48
CA GLU A 68 -3.19 10.88 -14.70
C GLU A 68 -2.78 10.73 -13.21
N LEU A 69 -2.86 9.51 -12.67
CA LEU A 69 -2.39 9.19 -11.32
C LEU A 69 -0.87 9.34 -11.18
N SER A 70 -0.08 8.95 -12.19
CA SER A 70 1.38 9.10 -12.15
C SER A 70 1.79 10.56 -12.21
N VAL A 71 1.19 11.36 -13.09
CA VAL A 71 1.44 12.81 -13.20
C VAL A 71 1.09 13.53 -11.88
N LEU A 72 -0.03 13.15 -11.26
CA LEU A 72 -0.41 13.67 -9.95
C LEU A 72 0.63 13.29 -8.89
N SER A 73 1.13 12.05 -8.89
CA SER A 73 2.13 11.60 -7.91
C SER A 73 3.52 12.21 -8.09
N GLU A 74 3.95 12.46 -9.33
CA GLU A 74 5.27 12.98 -9.67
C GLU A 74 5.36 14.49 -9.41
N THR A 75 4.25 15.20 -9.60
CA THR A 75 4.12 16.62 -9.24
C THR A 75 3.92 16.83 -7.74
N TYR A 76 3.46 15.81 -7.02
CA TYR A 76 3.18 15.86 -5.58
C TYR A 76 4.44 15.79 -4.73
N SER A 77 5.11 16.93 -4.58
CA SER A 77 6.04 17.14 -3.46
C SER A 77 5.24 17.47 -2.20
N ALA A 78 5.31 16.60 -1.17
CA ALA A 78 4.61 16.77 0.11
C ALA A 78 4.56 18.25 0.56
N PRO A 79 3.41 18.82 0.93
CA PRO A 79 3.26 20.26 1.13
C PRO A 79 4.38 20.89 1.98
N ALA A 80 4.76 22.14 1.71
CA ALA A 80 5.86 22.80 2.43
C ALA A 80 5.71 22.74 3.96
N LYS A 81 4.46 22.80 4.46
CA LYS A 81 4.12 22.60 5.87
C LYS A 81 4.42 21.16 6.34
N VAL A 82 4.00 20.13 5.61
CA VAL A 82 4.30 18.71 5.93
C VAL A 82 5.81 18.48 6.02
N ARG A 83 6.58 19.02 5.07
CA ARG A 83 8.06 18.93 5.10
C ARG A 83 8.66 19.64 6.31
N LYS A 84 8.12 20.80 6.70
CA LYS A 84 8.54 21.52 7.91
C LYS A 84 8.33 20.69 9.17
N TYR A 85 7.16 20.06 9.32
CA TYR A 85 6.89 19.18 10.47
C TYR A 85 7.75 17.91 10.44
N ALA A 86 8.00 17.33 9.26
CA ALA A 86 8.90 16.18 9.14
C ALA A 86 10.33 16.49 9.63
N ARG A 87 10.86 17.67 9.30
CA ARG A 87 12.16 18.14 9.82
C ARG A 87 12.14 18.32 11.33
N ALA A 88 11.11 18.97 11.87
CA ALA A 88 10.96 19.16 13.32
C ALA A 88 10.84 17.82 14.08
N ILE A 89 10.15 16.83 13.52
CA ILE A 89 10.06 15.47 14.08
C ILE A 89 11.44 14.81 14.12
N ALA A 90 12.22 14.93 13.05
CA ALA A 90 13.57 14.35 12.99
C ALA A 90 14.51 14.99 14.04
N GLU A 91 14.44 16.30 14.17
CA GLU A 91 15.20 17.06 15.18
C GLU A 91 14.78 16.67 16.61
N GLN A 92 13.47 16.60 16.89
CA GLN A 92 12.96 16.20 18.20
C GLN A 92 13.40 14.78 18.59
N LYS A 93 13.42 13.84 17.63
CA LYS A 93 13.93 12.48 17.85
C LYS A 93 15.42 12.44 18.17
N LEU A 94 16.22 13.34 17.58
CA LEU A 94 17.64 13.49 17.93
C LEU A 94 17.80 14.00 19.36
N SER A 95 17.08 15.05 19.74
CA SER A 95 17.13 15.59 21.11
C SER A 95 16.70 14.57 22.17
N ILE A 96 15.68 13.75 21.88
CA ILE A 96 15.28 12.65 22.76
C ILE A 96 16.41 11.62 22.90
N ARG A 97 17.08 11.24 21.81
CA ARG A 97 18.20 10.29 21.87
C ARG A 97 19.37 10.82 22.71
N GLU A 98 19.71 12.09 22.53
CA GLU A 98 20.76 12.77 23.30
C GLU A 98 20.41 12.82 24.79
N LEU A 99 19.18 13.21 25.14
CA LEU A 99 18.75 13.23 26.53
C LEU A 99 18.73 11.81 27.14
N ARG A 100 18.33 10.78 26.37
CA ARG A 100 18.38 9.38 26.84
C ARG A 100 19.82 8.93 27.11
N GLN A 101 20.78 9.43 26.34
CA GLN A 101 22.20 9.17 26.61
C GLN A 101 22.64 9.88 27.90
N GLY A 102 22.31 11.16 28.06
CA GLY A 102 22.61 11.91 29.29
C GLY A 102 22.01 11.27 30.54
N LEU A 103 20.78 10.75 30.47
CA LEU A 103 20.15 10.00 31.56
C LEU A 103 20.93 8.73 31.94
N ARG A 104 21.50 8.01 30.96
CA ARG A 104 22.33 6.82 31.23
C ARG A 104 23.67 7.20 31.85
N GLU A 105 24.31 8.25 31.35
CA GLU A 105 25.59 8.74 31.85
C GLU A 105 25.48 9.30 33.27
N ALA A 106 24.35 9.95 33.59
CA ALA A 106 24.04 10.46 34.92
C ALA A 106 23.59 9.37 35.91
N GLY A 107 23.47 8.11 35.48
CA GLY A 107 23.00 7.01 36.34
C GLY A 107 21.50 7.07 36.68
N CYS A 108 20.72 7.86 35.96
CA CYS A 108 19.27 7.98 36.13
C CYS A 108 18.49 6.82 35.48
N SER A 109 19.17 5.76 35.03
CA SER A 109 18.52 4.59 34.45
C SER A 109 17.96 3.69 35.57
N GLY A 110 16.65 3.68 35.75
CA GLY A 110 15.92 2.91 36.77
C GLY A 110 15.96 1.37 36.63
N GLY A 111 17.14 0.78 36.40
CA GLY A 111 17.30 -0.66 36.17
C GLY A 111 18.70 -1.23 36.37
N SER A 112 19.64 -0.52 37.00
CA SER A 112 20.92 -1.14 37.39
C SER A 112 20.72 -2.03 38.61
N ILE A 113 21.04 -3.32 38.48
CA ILE A 113 21.00 -4.34 39.54
C ILE A 113 21.95 -4.00 40.73
N PHE A 114 22.81 -2.99 40.55
CA PHE A 114 23.67 -2.42 41.56
C PHE A 114 23.13 -1.04 41.96
N VAL A 115 22.50 -0.97 43.12
CA VAL A 115 22.07 0.28 43.76
C VAL A 115 23.28 0.83 44.51
N THR A 116 24.13 1.58 43.81
CA THR A 116 25.08 2.47 44.49
C THR A 116 24.41 3.82 44.66
N GLU A 117 23.95 4.03 45.89
CA GLU A 117 23.71 5.30 46.59
C GLU A 117 23.67 6.57 45.71
N ALA A 118 22.45 6.93 45.31
CA ALA A 118 21.96 8.29 45.10
C ALA A 118 22.90 9.29 44.39
N ALA A 119 23.05 9.15 43.07
CA ALA A 119 23.06 10.35 42.24
C ALA A 119 21.69 11.05 42.41
N SER A 120 21.72 12.34 42.75
CA SER A 120 20.62 13.24 43.13
C SER A 120 19.26 12.92 42.49
N SER A 121 18.35 12.33 43.26
CA SER A 121 16.98 12.00 42.82
C SER A 121 16.22 13.20 42.22
N ALA A 122 16.56 14.42 42.63
CA ALA A 122 15.98 15.65 42.10
C ALA A 122 16.47 15.97 40.68
N GLU A 123 17.74 15.74 40.36
CA GLU A 123 18.34 16.04 39.06
C GLU A 123 17.89 15.03 38.00
N CYS A 124 17.77 13.75 38.39
CA CYS A 124 17.13 12.74 37.56
C CYS A 124 15.66 13.07 37.30
N GLY A 125 14.92 13.55 38.30
CA GLY A 125 13.53 13.99 38.14
C GLY A 125 13.37 15.11 37.09
N GLU A 126 14.26 16.11 37.10
CA GLU A 126 14.22 17.19 36.10
C GLU A 126 14.49 16.70 34.67
N LEU A 127 15.42 15.76 34.50
CA LEU A 127 15.75 15.17 33.21
C LEU A 127 14.63 14.25 32.69
N GLU A 128 14.01 13.47 33.57
CA GLU A 128 12.83 12.65 33.26
C GLU A 128 11.63 13.51 32.86
N ASP A 129 11.36 14.58 33.61
CA ASP A 129 10.32 15.55 33.27
C ASP A 129 10.57 16.19 31.91
N LYS A 130 11.84 16.51 31.59
CA LYS A 130 12.23 17.02 30.27
C LYS A 130 11.99 15.98 29.19
N MET A 131 12.26 14.71 29.45
CA MET A 131 11.95 13.61 28.53
C MET A 131 10.45 13.55 28.23
N ALA A 132 9.61 13.54 29.26
CA ALA A 132 8.16 13.47 29.12
C ALA A 132 7.60 14.64 28.30
N ARG A 133 8.09 15.87 28.55
CA ARG A 133 7.74 17.06 27.75
C ARG A 133 8.15 16.90 26.27
N MET A 134 9.34 16.38 26.02
CA MET A 134 9.84 16.16 24.65
C MET A 134 9.07 15.07 23.89
N GLU A 135 8.65 14.02 24.57
CA GLU A 135 7.82 12.95 23.99
C GLU A 135 6.41 13.48 23.67
N THR A 136 5.84 14.30 24.55
CA THR A 136 4.58 15.00 24.30
C THR A 136 4.69 15.92 23.07
N ASN A 137 5.77 16.72 22.97
CA ASN A 137 6.02 17.56 21.80
C ASN A 137 6.12 16.73 20.51
N LEU A 138 6.80 15.58 20.57
CA LEU A 138 6.91 14.66 19.43
C LEU A 138 5.52 14.15 19.00
N ALA A 139 4.64 13.81 19.95
CA ALA A 139 3.28 13.38 19.64
C ALA A 139 2.50 14.49 18.91
N ILE A 140 2.53 15.71 19.43
CA ILE A 140 1.88 16.89 18.81
C ILE A 140 2.41 17.15 17.40
N LEU A 141 3.73 17.06 17.18
CA LEU A 141 4.33 17.25 15.86
C LEU A 141 3.85 16.17 14.87
N ASN A 142 3.74 14.92 15.30
CA ASN A 142 3.25 13.83 14.46
C ASN A 142 1.76 14.00 14.12
N GLU A 143 0.92 14.29 15.12
CA GLU A 143 -0.50 14.56 14.91
C GLU A 143 -0.69 15.71 13.94
N LYS A 144 0.08 16.81 14.11
CA LYS A 144 -0.01 17.96 13.22
C LYS A 144 0.39 17.61 11.80
N ARG A 145 1.45 16.81 11.60
CA ARG A 145 1.85 16.32 10.29
C ARG A 145 0.73 15.50 9.63
N ILE A 146 0.12 14.57 10.36
CA ILE A 146 -0.97 13.72 9.85
C ILE A 146 -2.17 14.57 9.46
N SER A 147 -2.58 15.53 10.32
CA SER A 147 -3.70 16.43 10.04
C SER A 147 -3.51 17.31 8.79
N LEU A 148 -2.25 17.58 8.43
CA LEU A 148 -1.90 18.34 7.22
C LEU A 148 -1.88 17.47 5.96
N MET A 149 -1.76 16.15 6.12
CA MET A 149 -1.90 15.21 5.02
C MET A 149 -3.37 15.02 4.69
N THR A 150 -4.21 14.72 5.69
CA THR A 150 -5.64 14.36 5.52
C THR A 150 -6.59 15.50 5.15
N GLY A 151 -6.08 16.70 4.81
CA GLY A 151 -6.86 17.94 4.76
C GLY A 151 -6.81 18.70 3.44
N GLN A 152 -6.49 18.05 2.32
CA GLN A 152 -6.26 18.74 1.04
C GLN A 152 -7.11 18.15 -0.12
N GLU A 153 -7.56 19.04 -1.01
CA GLU A 153 -8.36 18.75 -2.20
C GLU A 153 -7.68 17.74 -3.17
N GLU A 154 -6.35 17.66 -3.11
CA GLU A 154 -5.49 16.83 -3.95
C GLU A 154 -5.53 15.34 -3.54
N ASP A 155 -5.72 15.04 -2.25
CA ASP A 155 -6.06 13.69 -1.79
C ASP A 155 -7.42 13.28 -2.37
N GLY A 156 -8.36 14.23 -2.47
CA GLY A 156 -9.65 14.02 -3.13
C GLY A 156 -9.51 13.68 -4.60
N GLN A 157 -8.61 14.33 -5.35
CA GLN A 157 -8.37 14.01 -6.77
C GLN A 157 -7.71 12.65 -6.94
N ARG A 158 -6.67 12.35 -6.14
CA ARG A 158 -6.02 11.03 -6.13
C ARG A 158 -7.03 9.93 -5.82
N GLN A 159 -7.89 10.14 -4.84
CA GLN A 159 -8.87 9.15 -4.38
C GLN A 159 -10.00 8.95 -5.40
N ARG A 160 -10.39 10.01 -6.13
CA ARG A 160 -11.30 9.88 -7.29
C ARG A 160 -10.68 9.07 -8.43
N LEU A 161 -9.40 9.28 -8.74
CA LEU A 161 -8.70 8.51 -9.78
C LEU A 161 -8.57 7.03 -9.38
N LEU A 162 -8.24 6.75 -8.12
CA LEU A 162 -8.20 5.38 -7.59
C LEU A 162 -9.58 4.71 -7.65
N ALA A 163 -10.65 5.42 -7.28
CA ALA A 163 -12.01 4.89 -7.38
C ALA A 163 -12.42 4.62 -8.84
N ALA A 164 -12.03 5.49 -9.78
CA ALA A 164 -12.27 5.28 -11.20
C ALA A 164 -11.51 4.05 -11.74
N LEU A 165 -10.27 3.82 -11.28
CA LEU A 165 -9.52 2.61 -11.65
C LEU A 165 -10.19 1.33 -11.15
N ASP A 166 -10.70 1.35 -9.91
CA ASP A 166 -11.41 0.22 -9.30
C ASP A 166 -12.75 -0.06 -10.00
N GLU A 167 -13.56 0.98 -10.25
CA GLU A 167 -14.85 0.86 -10.95
C GLU A 167 -14.69 0.31 -12.38
N ASN A 168 -13.57 0.65 -13.04
CA ASN A 168 -13.23 0.16 -14.38
C ASN A 168 -12.40 -1.13 -14.37
N ARG A 169 -12.19 -1.75 -13.19
CA ARG A 169 -11.46 -3.02 -13.04
C ARG A 169 -10.08 -3.01 -13.67
N CYS A 170 -9.41 -1.86 -13.63
CA CYS A 170 -8.06 -1.69 -14.15
C CYS A 170 -7.00 -2.46 -13.35
N HIS A 171 -7.42 -3.09 -12.24
CA HIS A 171 -6.59 -3.87 -11.33
C HIS A 171 -6.95 -5.36 -11.28
N ASP A 172 -7.83 -5.85 -12.17
CA ASP A 172 -8.15 -7.29 -12.27
C ASP A 172 -6.91 -8.07 -12.72
N GLN A 173 -6.05 -8.42 -11.77
CA GLN A 173 -5.02 -9.44 -11.93
C GLN A 173 -5.68 -10.83 -11.81
N PRO A 174 -5.17 -11.85 -12.51
CA PRO A 174 -5.62 -13.22 -12.32
C PRO A 174 -5.50 -13.58 -10.83
N VAL A 175 -6.61 -14.01 -10.22
CA VAL A 175 -6.63 -14.48 -8.85
C VAL A 175 -5.73 -15.71 -8.78
N LEU A 176 -4.57 -15.57 -8.16
CA LEU A 176 -3.67 -16.69 -7.92
C LEU A 176 -4.27 -17.55 -6.81
N VAL A 177 -4.46 -18.84 -7.10
CA VAL A 177 -4.83 -19.85 -6.12
C VAL A 177 -3.67 -19.98 -5.15
N ASN A 178 -3.87 -19.50 -3.92
CA ASN A 178 -2.94 -19.76 -2.84
C ASN A 178 -2.78 -21.28 -2.70
N ALA A 179 -1.53 -21.75 -2.71
CA ALA A 179 -1.20 -23.11 -2.33
C ALA A 179 -1.93 -23.45 -1.03
N GLU A 180 -2.66 -24.57 -0.99
CA GLU A 180 -3.24 -25.06 0.26
C GLU A 180 -2.14 -25.07 1.33
N PRO A 181 -2.39 -24.50 2.53
CA PRO A 181 -1.39 -24.49 3.58
C PRO A 181 -1.05 -25.94 3.90
N VAL A 182 0.17 -26.36 3.55
CA VAL A 182 0.75 -27.58 4.13
C VAL A 182 0.70 -27.37 5.66
N PRO A 183 0.17 -28.32 6.45
CA PRO A 183 0.16 -28.20 7.90
C PRO A 183 1.61 -28.22 8.40
N HIS A 184 2.21 -27.05 8.49
CA HIS A 184 3.41 -26.85 9.25
C HIS A 184 2.94 -26.58 10.67
N GLU A 185 3.22 -27.53 11.56
CA GLU A 185 3.25 -27.28 12.99
C GLU A 185 4.08 -26.01 13.19
N ALA A 186 3.38 -24.90 13.46
CA ALA A 186 4.01 -23.63 13.69
C ALA A 186 4.69 -23.73 15.06
N GLU A 187 5.94 -24.18 15.07
CA GLU A 187 6.80 -23.95 16.23
C GLU A 187 6.90 -22.43 16.39
N SER A 188 6.35 -21.94 17.49
CA SER A 188 6.31 -20.54 17.82
C SER A 188 7.74 -20.00 17.91
N PHE A 189 8.00 -18.87 17.24
CA PHE A 189 9.29 -18.16 17.28
C PHE A 189 9.68 -17.71 18.71
N ALA A 190 8.76 -17.80 19.66
CA ALA A 190 8.98 -17.62 21.09
C ALA A 190 8.56 -18.91 21.83
N THR A 191 9.47 -19.45 22.64
CA THR A 191 9.16 -20.48 23.63
C THR A 191 9.20 -19.80 24.99
N ASP A 192 8.10 -19.84 25.74
CA ASP A 192 8.05 -19.29 27.10
C ASP A 192 8.79 -20.25 28.04
N MET A 193 9.92 -19.80 28.58
CA MET A 193 10.74 -20.58 29.51
C MET A 193 10.27 -20.25 30.94
N PRO A 194 10.29 -21.20 31.90
CA PRO A 194 9.76 -20.97 33.27
C PRO A 194 10.43 -19.83 34.06
N ASP A 195 11.57 -19.32 33.58
CA ASP A 195 12.40 -18.31 34.22
C ASP A 195 12.13 -16.88 33.70
N GLY A 196 11.12 -16.69 32.84
CA GLY A 196 10.56 -15.37 32.49
C GLY A 196 11.38 -14.51 31.52
N TYR A 197 12.30 -15.11 30.74
CA TYR A 197 13.00 -14.40 29.67
C TYR A 197 12.58 -14.93 28.28
N GLU A 198 12.15 -14.02 27.41
CA GLU A 198 11.77 -14.32 26.02
C GLU A 198 13.03 -14.29 25.14
N THR A 199 13.46 -15.44 24.61
CA THR A 199 14.56 -15.46 23.62
C THR A 199 13.99 -15.37 22.20
N ILE A 200 14.15 -14.21 21.57
CA ILE A 200 13.99 -14.08 20.12
C ILE A 200 15.21 -14.74 19.47
N ARG A 201 15.02 -15.88 18.79
CA ARG A 201 16.07 -16.43 17.91
C ARG A 201 16.22 -15.50 16.70
N VAL A 202 17.23 -14.64 16.72
CA VAL A 202 17.71 -13.94 15.52
C VAL A 202 18.50 -14.96 14.69
N PRO A 203 18.10 -15.31 13.46
CA PRO A 203 18.89 -16.19 12.62
C PRO A 203 20.20 -15.45 12.28
N GLN A 204 21.33 -16.04 12.67
CA GLN A 204 22.62 -15.54 12.22
C GLN A 204 22.71 -15.74 10.71
N SER A 205 22.87 -14.64 9.96
CA SER A 205 23.23 -14.68 8.56
C SER A 205 24.60 -15.34 8.44
N GLN A 206 24.66 -16.53 7.85
CA GLN A 206 25.91 -17.14 7.45
C GLN A 206 26.36 -16.50 6.13
N ASP A 207 27.47 -15.76 6.20
CA ASP A 207 28.21 -15.32 5.03
C ASP A 207 28.80 -16.54 4.31
N GLY A 208 28.45 -16.72 3.03
CA GLY A 208 29.27 -17.48 2.07
C GLY A 208 28.63 -18.70 1.41
N TYR A 209 27.93 -18.50 0.29
CA TYR A 209 27.86 -19.41 -0.87
C TYR A 209 27.12 -18.64 -1.99
N GLY A 210 27.71 -18.21 -3.10
CA GLY A 210 28.39 -19.01 -4.11
C GLY A 210 27.80 -18.60 -5.46
N ASP A 211 28.36 -17.54 -6.03
CA ASP A 211 28.39 -17.15 -7.45
C ASP A 211 27.42 -17.87 -8.42
N SER A 212 26.17 -17.43 -8.40
CA SER A 212 25.39 -17.21 -9.60
C SER A 212 24.58 -15.96 -9.33
N GLN A 213 24.72 -14.94 -10.17
CA GLN A 213 24.05 -13.65 -10.02
C GLN A 213 22.55 -13.81 -10.32
N PHE A 214 21.86 -14.61 -9.53
CA PHE A 214 20.41 -14.64 -9.48
C PHE A 214 19.96 -13.37 -8.77
N VAL A 215 19.48 -12.41 -9.55
CA VAL A 215 18.83 -11.22 -9.00
C VAL A 215 17.49 -11.69 -8.48
N ASP A 216 17.34 -11.78 -7.16
CA ASP A 216 16.04 -11.96 -6.52
C ASP A 216 15.17 -10.73 -6.83
N LEU A 217 14.38 -10.83 -7.89
CA LEU A 217 13.46 -9.78 -8.35
C LEU A 217 12.14 -9.81 -7.54
N GLY A 218 11.96 -10.79 -6.65
CA GLY A 218 10.76 -11.04 -5.86
C GLY A 218 10.83 -10.61 -4.39
N GLY A 219 11.95 -10.05 -3.94
CA GLY A 219 12.05 -9.42 -2.63
C GLY A 219 12.26 -10.42 -1.49
N SER A 220 13.27 -10.12 -0.69
CA SER A 220 13.83 -10.90 0.41
C SER A 220 12.80 -11.35 1.46
N ALA A 221 12.03 -12.41 1.16
CA ALA A 221 11.42 -13.21 2.20
C ALA A 221 12.51 -14.14 2.75
N THR A 222 13.11 -13.76 3.88
CA THR A 222 14.20 -14.50 4.53
C THR A 222 13.77 -15.87 5.08
N ASN A 223 12.47 -16.23 4.96
CA ASN A 223 11.88 -17.50 5.40
C ASN A 223 10.78 -18.00 4.43
N GLY A 224 10.99 -17.87 3.11
CA GLY A 224 10.06 -18.45 2.12
C GLY A 224 10.20 -19.98 2.05
N SER A 225 9.08 -20.72 1.99
CA SER A 225 9.08 -22.19 1.84
C SER A 225 8.92 -22.66 0.39
N TYR A 226 8.72 -21.73 -0.54
CA TYR A 226 8.49 -21.99 -1.95
C TYR A 226 9.60 -21.44 -2.83
N ARG A 227 9.79 -22.06 -4.00
CA ARG A 227 10.48 -21.48 -5.15
C ARG A 227 9.45 -21.13 -6.20
N THR A 228 9.59 -19.95 -6.80
CA THR A 228 8.71 -19.50 -7.87
C THR A 228 9.46 -19.46 -9.20
N MET A 229 8.81 -19.98 -10.23
CA MET A 229 9.30 -20.11 -11.60
C MET A 229 8.28 -19.45 -12.52
N CYS A 230 8.71 -18.64 -13.47
CA CYS A 230 7.84 -18.17 -14.53
C CYS A 230 7.98 -19.09 -15.73
N VAL A 231 6.84 -19.58 -16.21
CA VAL A 231 6.77 -20.49 -17.36
C VAL A 231 6.10 -19.76 -18.51
N ARG A 232 6.70 -19.84 -19.68
CA ARG A 232 6.07 -19.37 -20.92
C ARG A 232 5.19 -20.47 -21.48
N THR A 233 3.90 -20.19 -21.63
CA THR A 233 2.90 -21.20 -21.99
C THR A 233 3.00 -21.61 -23.47
N CYS A 234 3.74 -20.88 -24.31
CA CYS A 234 3.90 -21.18 -25.73
C CYS A 234 4.95 -22.24 -26.04
N ASP A 235 6.03 -22.34 -25.26
CA ASP A 235 7.14 -23.28 -25.48
C ASP A 235 7.58 -24.07 -24.24
N GLY A 236 6.88 -23.91 -23.11
CA GLY A 236 7.17 -24.62 -21.86
C GLY A 236 8.44 -24.16 -21.16
N ALA A 237 9.21 -23.23 -21.74
CA ALA A 237 10.45 -22.76 -21.14
C ALA A 237 10.18 -22.05 -19.80
N TYR A 238 10.99 -22.35 -18.79
CA TYR A 238 10.85 -21.77 -17.46
C TYR A 238 12.11 -21.03 -16.98
N PHE A 239 11.90 -20.01 -16.16
CA PHE A 239 12.96 -19.23 -15.54
C PHE A 239 12.64 -18.92 -14.08
N PRO A 240 13.62 -19.01 -13.17
CA PRO A 240 13.39 -18.75 -11.75
C PRO A 240 13.11 -17.26 -11.46
N ILE A 241 12.21 -16.98 -10.51
CA ILE A 241 11.82 -15.63 -10.06
C ILE A 241 12.32 -15.36 -8.65
N SER A 242 12.01 -16.27 -7.73
CA SER A 242 12.42 -16.19 -6.33
C SER A 242 12.83 -17.57 -5.82
N SER A 243 13.97 -17.64 -5.13
CA SER A 243 14.45 -18.88 -4.50
C SER A 243 13.83 -19.14 -3.12
N GLN A 244 13.24 -18.11 -2.51
CA GLN A 244 12.59 -18.13 -1.20
C GLN A 244 11.35 -17.24 -1.25
N ALA A 245 10.22 -17.81 -1.65
CA ALA A 245 8.92 -17.15 -1.76
C ALA A 245 7.96 -17.61 -0.65
N THR A 246 7.01 -16.74 -0.31
CA THR A 246 5.84 -17.06 0.52
C THR A 246 4.58 -16.95 -0.32
N SER A 247 3.45 -17.51 0.11
CA SER A 247 2.18 -17.34 -0.61
C SER A 247 1.84 -15.85 -0.83
N LEU A 248 2.20 -14.99 0.13
CA LEU A 248 2.03 -13.53 0.03
C LEU A 248 2.89 -12.88 -1.07
N SER A 249 3.99 -13.50 -1.49
CA SER A 249 4.84 -12.98 -2.57
C SER A 249 4.39 -13.43 -3.96
N PHE A 250 3.49 -14.41 -4.08
CA PHE A 250 3.10 -14.97 -5.38
C PHE A 250 2.50 -13.92 -6.32
N GLN A 251 1.70 -12.99 -5.79
CA GLN A 251 1.12 -11.92 -6.60
C GLN A 251 2.21 -11.02 -7.21
N ARG A 252 3.22 -10.66 -6.40
CA ARG A 252 4.38 -9.89 -6.87
C ARG A 252 5.18 -10.68 -7.89
N ASP A 253 5.48 -11.94 -7.61
CA ASP A 253 6.28 -12.80 -8.48
C ASP A 253 5.60 -13.03 -9.84
N ALA A 254 4.27 -13.14 -9.88
CA ALA A 254 3.49 -13.22 -11.12
C ALA A 254 3.56 -11.90 -11.92
N GLN A 255 3.57 -10.75 -11.25
CA GLN A 255 3.78 -9.47 -11.92
C GLN A 255 5.20 -9.37 -12.50
N VAL A 256 6.22 -9.80 -11.75
CA VAL A 256 7.60 -9.85 -12.23
C VAL A 256 7.74 -10.78 -13.45
N CYS A 257 7.12 -11.96 -13.39
CA CYS A 257 7.03 -12.92 -14.49
C CYS A 257 6.48 -12.30 -15.78
N SER A 258 5.35 -11.59 -15.70
CA SER A 258 4.75 -10.94 -16.88
C SER A 258 5.55 -9.74 -17.39
N MET A 259 6.17 -8.95 -16.50
CA MET A 259 7.03 -7.82 -16.89
C MET A 259 8.31 -8.28 -17.62
N MET A 260 8.84 -9.46 -17.29
CA MET A 260 10.03 -10.00 -17.94
C MET A 260 9.77 -10.55 -19.35
N CYS A 261 8.52 -10.89 -19.67
CA CYS A 261 8.12 -11.46 -20.96
C CYS A 261 7.01 -10.63 -21.63
N PRO A 262 7.29 -9.38 -22.05
CA PRO A 262 6.29 -8.55 -22.71
C PRO A 262 5.88 -9.17 -24.06
N GLY A 263 4.57 -9.29 -24.29
CA GLY A 263 4.01 -9.82 -25.54
C GLY A 263 3.97 -11.34 -25.66
N MET A 264 4.30 -12.07 -24.59
CA MET A 264 4.18 -13.53 -24.52
C MET A 264 3.23 -13.94 -23.39
N GLU A 265 2.50 -15.04 -23.59
CA GLU A 265 1.70 -15.64 -22.52
C GLU A 265 2.62 -16.34 -21.51
N THR A 266 2.52 -15.94 -20.24
CA THR A 266 3.32 -16.47 -19.14
C THR A 266 2.44 -16.76 -17.94
N GLU A 267 2.85 -17.74 -17.15
CA GLU A 267 2.15 -18.19 -15.95
C GLU A 267 3.16 -18.46 -14.84
N LEU A 268 2.83 -18.05 -13.61
CA LEU A 268 3.66 -18.31 -12.44
C LEU A 268 3.44 -19.75 -11.98
N PHE A 269 4.51 -20.51 -11.86
CA PHE A 269 4.56 -21.82 -11.23
C PHE A 269 5.32 -21.73 -9.91
N TYR A 270 4.99 -22.62 -8.98
CA TYR A 270 5.69 -22.72 -7.72
C TYR A 270 5.85 -24.18 -7.31
N HIS A 271 6.88 -24.45 -6.51
CA HIS A 271 7.06 -25.72 -5.82
C HIS A 271 7.66 -25.47 -4.43
N SER A 272 7.55 -26.44 -3.53
CA SER A 272 8.26 -26.34 -2.24
C SER A 272 9.77 -26.40 -2.48
N ILE A 273 10.57 -25.71 -1.65
CA ILE A 273 12.03 -25.82 -1.68
C ILE A 273 12.53 -27.27 -1.49
N ARG A 274 11.70 -28.14 -0.89
CA ARG A 274 11.99 -29.56 -0.68
C ARG A 274 11.70 -30.45 -1.89
N GLN A 275 11.07 -29.90 -2.93
CA GLN A 275 10.64 -30.60 -4.13
C GLN A 275 11.49 -30.16 -5.32
N GLU A 276 11.62 -31.05 -6.30
CA GLU A 276 12.25 -30.76 -7.58
C GLU A 276 11.34 -29.89 -8.46
N THR A 277 11.93 -29.21 -9.45
CA THR A 277 11.22 -28.28 -10.34
C THR A 277 10.14 -28.96 -11.17
N ASP A 278 10.28 -30.24 -11.51
CA ASP A 278 9.27 -31.01 -12.27
C ASP A 278 7.94 -31.15 -11.51
N ALA A 279 7.96 -31.02 -10.18
CA ALA A 279 6.77 -31.07 -9.33
C ALA A 279 6.04 -29.72 -9.23
N MET A 280 6.46 -28.70 -9.99
CA MET A 280 5.87 -27.38 -9.90
C MET A 280 4.44 -27.32 -10.41
N ARG A 281 3.64 -26.45 -9.79
CA ARG A 281 2.23 -26.25 -10.07
C ARG A 281 1.96 -24.80 -10.38
N SER A 282 1.01 -24.57 -11.27
CA SER A 282 0.58 -23.22 -11.57
C SER A 282 -0.04 -22.55 -10.34
N ALA A 283 0.35 -21.30 -10.08
CA ALA A 283 -0.26 -20.42 -9.11
C ALA A 283 -1.64 -19.92 -9.55
N VAL A 284 -2.04 -20.06 -10.82
CA VAL A 284 -3.35 -19.63 -11.34
C VAL A 284 -4.33 -20.80 -11.41
N THR A 285 -3.89 -21.92 -11.99
CA THR A 285 -4.75 -23.06 -12.35
C THR A 285 -4.54 -24.28 -11.46
N GLY A 286 -3.46 -24.34 -10.69
CA GLY A 286 -3.08 -25.51 -9.87
C GLY A 286 -2.59 -26.72 -10.68
N ARG A 287 -2.62 -26.64 -12.02
CA ARG A 287 -2.16 -27.67 -12.94
C ARG A 287 -0.66 -27.93 -12.76
N PRO A 288 -0.21 -29.20 -12.78
CA PRO A 288 1.21 -29.52 -12.75
C PRO A 288 1.89 -29.13 -14.07
N TYR A 289 3.17 -28.83 -14.00
CA TYR A 289 3.95 -28.41 -15.17
C TYR A 289 3.99 -29.46 -16.29
N GLY A 290 4.10 -30.75 -15.94
CA GLY A 290 4.11 -31.84 -16.92
C GLY A 290 2.80 -32.06 -17.67
N GLU A 291 1.72 -31.33 -17.34
CA GLU A 291 0.46 -31.32 -18.10
C GLU A 291 0.39 -30.20 -19.15
N LEU A 292 1.44 -29.41 -19.32
CA LEU A 292 1.54 -28.49 -20.45
C LEU A 292 1.90 -29.28 -21.71
N ASP A 293 1.24 -28.99 -22.82
CA ASP A 293 1.43 -29.69 -24.11
C ASP A 293 2.87 -29.57 -24.66
N ASN A 294 3.65 -28.66 -24.10
CA ASN A 294 4.98 -28.22 -24.52
C ASN A 294 6.03 -28.28 -23.40
N ALA A 295 5.76 -28.99 -22.29
CA ALA A 295 6.73 -29.25 -21.23
C ALA A 295 7.74 -30.35 -21.62
#